data_AF-A0A1F5EAT8-F1
#
_entry.id   AF-A0A1F5EAT8-F1
#
_cell.length_a   1.000
_cell.length_b   1.000
_cell.length_c   1.000
_cell.angle_alpha   90.00
_cell.angle_beta   90.00
_cell.angle_gamma   90.00
#
_symmetry.space_group_name_H-M   'P 1'
#
loop_
_entity.id
_entity.type
_entity.pdbx_description
1 polymer ?
#
loop_
_entity_poly.entity_id
_entity_poly.type
_entity_poly.pdbx_seq_one_letter_code
_entity_poly.pdbx_strand_id
1 'polypeptide(L)'
;MRRGGALWLIVIVIFIVLTLVAVVLPFAAFVGIGASGPIAQATGAGGSGLGCFVADQEFSNISVANNPDEIVVKLGAKYPAAKLNAAYIKQVLERGKKEGLNPLIPLAIWNGEQNFKNPEKAFGYGYRDSGTDKGVSNWDAQLNGVYRSTRLATQSQDPYDSPSGTNSFTRLFYHYTTAMKVIYENSGNSWDEEATYKDGSKPLKNRLAVIRLLAPSQVTCQSVLVSGVSSGQGNDGVPLFKQGDYKNIDYAPGNSIAASGCCTTAAAMILRFYGKLDADPISISKFSYQNGAYVAGKGTDHAKLVPLLAKKYSLNYEVLGNDWSRALTHLTNNHPLLAAGKGALPYTSGGHCIVITGYNAKTGELRINNPAKGDGPYPLSQIKSETHALYFLGR
;
A
#
# COMPACT_ATOMS: atom_id res chain seq x y z
N MET A 1 -0.30 -69.15 35.85
CA MET A 1 -1.24 -68.11 36.34
C MET A 1 -0.58 -66.74 36.28
N ARG A 2 -1.21 -65.82 35.54
CA ARG A 2 -1.25 -64.36 35.73
C ARG A 2 0.05 -63.62 36.12
N ARG A 3 0.98 -63.37 35.17
CA ARG A 3 1.93 -62.22 35.26
C ARG A 3 2.35 -61.58 33.92
N GLY A 4 1.73 -61.93 32.78
CA GLY A 4 2.09 -61.35 31.47
C GLY A 4 1.10 -60.34 30.87
N GLY A 5 -0.16 -60.36 31.30
CA GLY A 5 -1.22 -59.53 30.67
C GLY A 5 -1.32 -58.10 31.21
N ALA A 6 -0.82 -57.84 32.41
CA ALA A 6 -0.94 -56.52 33.04
C ALA A 6 0.03 -55.49 32.44
N LEU A 7 1.24 -55.89 32.04
CA LEU A 7 2.19 -54.97 31.41
C LEU A 7 1.74 -54.55 30.01
N TRP A 8 1.18 -55.47 29.22
CA TRP A 8 0.68 -55.15 27.88
C TRP A 8 -0.53 -54.20 27.91
N LEU A 9 -1.43 -54.37 28.88
CA LEU A 9 -2.56 -53.44 29.08
C LEU A 9 -2.09 -52.04 29.52
N ILE A 10 -1.06 -51.93 30.36
CA ILE A 10 -0.51 -50.63 30.77
C ILE A 10 0.17 -49.92 29.60
N VAL A 11 0.93 -50.64 28.77
CA VAL A 11 1.59 -50.05 27.59
C VAL A 11 0.56 -49.60 26.55
N ILE A 12 -0.52 -50.36 26.33
CA ILE A 12 -1.59 -49.98 25.40
C ILE A 12 -2.40 -48.79 25.94
N VAL A 13 -2.70 -48.74 27.24
CA VAL A 13 -3.39 -47.60 27.85
C VAL A 13 -2.51 -46.34 27.84
N ILE A 14 -1.20 -46.45 28.06
CA ILE A 14 -0.27 -45.31 27.94
C ILE A 14 -0.17 -44.85 26.48
N PHE A 15 -0.14 -45.76 25.49
CA PHE A 15 -0.13 -45.38 24.08
C PHE A 15 -1.45 -44.74 23.63
N ILE A 16 -2.59 -45.22 24.13
CA ILE A 16 -3.92 -44.65 23.85
C ILE A 16 -4.09 -43.29 24.54
N VAL A 17 -3.59 -43.12 25.77
CA VAL A 17 -3.60 -41.82 26.47
C VAL A 17 -2.62 -40.84 25.82
N LEU A 18 -1.44 -41.27 25.37
CA LEU A 18 -0.51 -40.40 24.64
C LEU A 18 -1.01 -40.04 23.24
N THR A 19 -1.70 -40.94 22.55
CA THR A 19 -2.34 -40.62 21.27
C THR A 19 -3.61 -39.80 21.44
N LEU A 20 -4.40 -39.97 22.51
CA LEU A 20 -5.53 -39.09 22.82
C LEU A 20 -5.09 -37.71 23.31
N VAL A 21 -3.98 -37.59 24.06
CA VAL A 21 -3.38 -36.29 24.41
C VAL A 21 -2.77 -35.60 23.17
N ALA A 22 -2.30 -36.37 22.19
CA ALA A 22 -1.84 -35.83 20.90
C ALA A 22 -2.99 -35.51 19.91
N VAL A 23 -4.20 -36.03 20.12
CA VAL A 23 -5.37 -35.85 19.23
C VAL A 23 -6.46 -34.94 19.82
N VAL A 24 -6.38 -34.58 21.11
CA VAL A 24 -7.37 -33.71 21.79
C VAL A 24 -6.83 -32.31 22.14
N LEU A 25 -5.68 -31.91 21.61
CA LEU A 25 -5.27 -30.50 21.56
C LEU A 25 -5.14 -29.96 20.12
N PRO A 26 -6.25 -29.61 19.47
CA PRO A 26 -6.22 -28.63 18.39
C PRO A 26 -7.14 -27.43 18.69
N PHE A 27 -7.21 -26.94 19.94
CA PHE A 27 -8.12 -25.83 20.28
C PHE A 27 -7.57 -24.77 21.26
N ALA A 28 -6.25 -24.63 21.38
CA ALA A 28 -5.68 -23.53 22.18
C ALA A 28 -4.21 -23.21 21.86
N ALA A 29 -3.82 -23.12 20.58
CA ALA A 29 -2.51 -22.55 20.19
C ALA A 29 -2.45 -22.27 18.67
N PHE A 30 -3.29 -21.37 18.18
CA PHE A 30 -3.00 -20.64 16.95
C PHE A 30 -3.27 -19.15 17.16
N VAL A 31 -2.70 -18.60 18.24
CA VAL A 31 -2.21 -17.23 18.20
C VAL A 31 -0.91 -17.29 17.41
N GLY A 32 -1.06 -17.45 16.09
CA GLY A 32 0.03 -17.23 15.16
C GLY A 32 0.36 -15.75 15.21
N ILE A 33 1.30 -15.39 16.09
CA ILE A 33 2.20 -14.26 15.85
C ILE A 33 3.02 -14.67 14.64
N GLY A 34 2.39 -14.61 13.47
CA GLY A 34 3.06 -14.61 12.20
C GLY A 34 3.79 -13.28 12.13
N ALA A 35 5.09 -13.32 12.36
CA ALA A 35 6.00 -12.28 11.91
C ALA A 35 5.84 -12.15 10.39
N SER A 36 4.84 -11.38 9.97
CA SER A 36 4.76 -10.84 8.62
C SER A 36 5.63 -9.60 8.65
N GLY A 37 6.83 -9.71 8.06
CA GLY A 37 7.52 -8.52 7.56
C GLY A 37 6.55 -7.71 6.68
N PRO A 38 6.79 -6.39 6.49
CA PRO A 38 5.89 -5.55 5.71
C PRO A 38 5.94 -5.99 4.24
N ILE A 39 5.00 -6.86 3.85
CA ILE A 39 4.79 -7.29 2.47
C ILE A 39 3.79 -6.31 1.84
N ALA A 40 4.09 -5.86 0.63
CA ALA A 40 3.34 -4.88 -0.12
C ALA A 40 1.86 -5.29 -0.28
N GLN A 41 0.97 -4.59 0.43
CA GLN A 41 -0.48 -4.69 0.28
C GLN A 41 -0.86 -3.90 -0.98
N ALA A 42 -1.71 -4.44 -1.87
CA ALA A 42 -2.13 -3.73 -3.08
C ALA A 42 -2.79 -2.41 -2.70
N THR A 43 -2.07 -1.35 -3.00
CA THR A 43 -2.53 0.01 -2.94
C THR A 43 -3.48 0.24 -4.11
N GLY A 44 -4.57 0.94 -3.84
CA GLY A 44 -5.34 1.58 -4.90
C GLY A 44 -4.44 2.49 -5.73
N ALA A 45 -4.01 2.00 -6.90
CA ALA A 45 -3.29 2.73 -7.94
C ALA A 45 -1.99 3.42 -7.49
N GLY A 46 -0.85 2.82 -7.87
CA GLY A 46 0.43 3.49 -8.03
C GLY A 46 1.18 3.82 -6.73
N GLY A 47 2.45 3.39 -6.68
CA GLY A 47 3.42 3.87 -5.69
C GLY A 47 3.44 3.08 -4.38
N SER A 48 4.63 2.72 -3.97
CA SER A 48 4.97 2.22 -2.64
C SER A 48 4.39 3.14 -1.56
N GLY A 49 3.89 2.59 -0.46
CA GLY A 49 3.41 3.37 0.70
C GLY A 49 1.89 3.39 0.87
N LEU A 50 1.40 2.49 1.74
CA LEU A 50 0.21 2.65 2.58
C LEU A 50 -1.05 3.24 1.90
N GLY A 51 -1.72 2.41 1.12
CA GLY A 51 -3.04 2.68 0.55
C GLY A 51 -4.18 2.26 1.49
N CYS A 52 -5.40 2.51 1.07
CA CYS A 52 -6.55 1.93 1.76
C CYS A 52 -6.92 0.59 1.13
N PHE A 53 -7.30 -0.36 1.97
CA PHE A 53 -7.60 -1.73 1.58
C PHE A 53 -8.77 -2.25 2.40
N VAL A 54 -9.28 -3.41 2.02
CA VAL A 54 -10.23 -4.20 2.81
C VAL A 54 -9.44 -5.31 3.48
N ALA A 55 -9.45 -5.37 4.81
CA ALA A 55 -8.74 -6.40 5.55
C ALA A 55 -9.35 -7.79 5.32
N ASP A 56 -8.57 -8.86 5.45
CA ASP A 56 -9.03 -10.22 5.15
C ASP A 56 -10.26 -10.63 5.98
N GLN A 57 -10.30 -10.23 7.25
CA GLN A 57 -11.45 -10.44 8.13
C GLN A 57 -12.75 -9.81 7.62
N GLU A 58 -12.66 -8.73 6.83
CA GLU A 58 -13.84 -8.07 6.28
C GLU A 58 -14.41 -8.81 5.07
N PHE A 59 -13.67 -9.75 4.46
CA PHE A 59 -14.20 -10.56 3.36
C PHE A 59 -15.26 -11.58 3.80
N SER A 60 -15.28 -11.95 5.08
CA SER A 60 -16.30 -12.80 5.70
C SER A 60 -17.32 -12.00 6.51
N ASN A 61 -17.20 -10.66 6.56
CA ASN A 61 -18.14 -9.82 7.29
C ASN A 61 -19.45 -9.62 6.52
N ILE A 62 -20.48 -10.35 6.93
CA ILE A 62 -21.82 -10.33 6.33
C ILE A 62 -22.80 -9.35 7.00
N SER A 63 -22.38 -8.63 8.04
CA SER A 63 -23.28 -7.76 8.82
C SER A 63 -23.53 -6.40 8.16
N VAL A 64 -23.00 -6.18 6.96
CA VAL A 64 -23.10 -4.92 6.22
C VAL A 64 -24.18 -4.95 5.15
N ALA A 65 -24.53 -3.76 4.66
CA ALA A 65 -25.37 -3.59 3.48
C ALA A 65 -26.75 -4.27 3.61
N ASN A 66 -27.50 -3.89 4.64
CA ASN A 66 -28.76 -4.55 4.99
C ASN A 66 -30.01 -3.97 4.30
N ASN A 67 -29.89 -2.81 3.66
CA ASN A 67 -31.00 -2.11 3.03
C ASN A 67 -30.73 -1.89 1.53
N PRO A 68 -31.31 -2.70 0.63
CA PRO A 68 -31.11 -2.57 -0.82
C PRO A 68 -31.51 -1.19 -1.37
N ASP A 69 -32.62 -0.62 -0.89
CA ASP A 69 -33.14 0.66 -1.39
C ASP A 69 -32.21 1.82 -1.03
N GLU A 70 -31.71 1.82 0.20
CA GLU A 70 -30.72 2.82 0.65
C GLU A 70 -29.42 2.77 -0.19
N ILE A 71 -28.99 1.56 -0.56
CA ILE A 71 -27.81 1.36 -1.41
C ILE A 71 -28.06 1.92 -2.81
N VAL A 72 -29.23 1.66 -3.40
CA VAL A 72 -29.60 2.22 -4.71
C VAL A 72 -29.57 3.75 -4.68
N VAL A 73 -30.13 4.37 -3.64
CA VAL A 73 -30.12 5.83 -3.47
C VAL A 73 -28.69 6.37 -3.36
N LYS A 74 -27.87 5.81 -2.46
CA LYS A 74 -26.48 6.27 -2.25
C LYS A 74 -25.62 6.11 -3.50
N LEU A 75 -25.72 4.96 -4.17
CA LEU A 75 -24.94 4.70 -5.38
C LEU A 75 -25.46 5.54 -6.56
N GLY A 76 -26.77 5.69 -6.72
CA GLY A 76 -27.36 6.51 -7.78
C GLY A 76 -26.97 7.99 -7.68
N ALA A 77 -26.91 8.53 -6.45
CA ALA A 77 -26.43 9.89 -6.22
C ALA A 77 -24.96 10.08 -6.61
N LYS A 78 -24.11 9.07 -6.37
CA LYS A 78 -22.67 9.11 -6.70
C LYS A 78 -22.38 8.79 -8.16
N TYR A 79 -23.22 7.96 -8.79
CA TYR A 79 -23.06 7.46 -10.14
C TYR A 79 -24.34 7.70 -10.95
N PRO A 80 -24.57 8.92 -11.46
CA PRO A 80 -25.84 9.28 -12.11
C PRO A 80 -26.16 8.48 -13.38
N ALA A 81 -25.13 7.92 -14.04
CA ALA A 81 -25.27 7.08 -15.23
C ALA A 81 -25.42 5.57 -14.89
N ALA A 82 -25.52 5.22 -13.61
CA ALA A 82 -25.65 3.84 -13.16
C ALA A 82 -27.06 3.29 -13.42
N LYS A 83 -27.14 2.04 -13.89
CA LYS A 83 -28.39 1.32 -14.06
C LYS A 83 -28.65 0.41 -12.86
N LEU A 84 -28.88 1.03 -11.71
CA LEU A 84 -29.12 0.33 -10.44
C LEU A 84 -30.60 -0.03 -10.27
N ASN A 85 -30.86 -1.22 -9.75
CA ASN A 85 -32.21 -1.65 -9.36
C ASN A 85 -32.13 -2.42 -8.03
N ALA A 86 -33.04 -2.12 -7.10
CA ALA A 86 -33.11 -2.73 -5.78
C ALA A 86 -33.22 -4.28 -5.85
N ALA A 87 -33.86 -4.83 -6.89
CA ALA A 87 -33.95 -6.27 -7.10
C ALA A 87 -32.58 -6.92 -7.34
N TYR A 88 -31.74 -6.33 -8.21
CA TYR A 88 -30.38 -6.83 -8.46
C TYR A 88 -29.50 -6.65 -7.23
N ILE A 89 -29.57 -5.49 -6.56
CA ILE A 89 -28.83 -5.24 -5.32
C ILE A 89 -29.23 -6.28 -4.26
N LYS A 90 -30.52 -6.50 -4.03
CA LYS A 90 -31.02 -7.49 -3.06
C LYS A 90 -30.44 -8.89 -3.34
N GLN A 91 -30.42 -9.32 -4.59
CA GLN A 91 -29.88 -10.63 -4.96
C GLN A 91 -28.37 -10.74 -4.70
N VAL A 92 -27.59 -9.68 -4.95
CA VAL A 92 -26.17 -9.64 -4.55
C VAL A 92 -26.05 -9.81 -3.04
N LEU A 93 -26.82 -9.07 -2.25
CA LEU A 93 -26.75 -9.08 -0.79
C LEU A 93 -27.12 -10.44 -0.18
N GLU A 94 -28.24 -11.01 -0.63
CA GLU A 94 -28.72 -12.32 -0.15
C GLU A 94 -27.73 -13.44 -0.50
N ARG A 95 -27.14 -13.40 -1.70
CA ARG A 95 -26.13 -14.38 -2.11
C ARG A 95 -24.88 -14.29 -1.25
N GLY A 96 -24.40 -13.09 -0.93
CA GLY A 96 -23.22 -12.92 -0.07
C GLY A 96 -23.44 -13.51 1.33
N LYS A 97 -24.61 -13.20 1.93
CA LYS A 97 -25.01 -13.78 3.22
C LYS A 97 -25.06 -15.31 3.18
N LYS A 98 -25.60 -15.89 2.10
CA LYS A 98 -25.68 -17.34 1.90
C LYS A 98 -24.29 -18.00 1.76
N GLU A 99 -23.35 -17.34 1.08
CA GLU A 99 -22.00 -17.86 0.86
C GLU A 99 -21.05 -17.57 2.04
N GLY A 100 -21.49 -16.82 3.05
CA GLY A 100 -20.62 -16.37 4.16
C GLY A 100 -19.57 -15.35 3.73
N LEU A 101 -19.86 -14.58 2.68
CA LEU A 101 -18.95 -13.63 2.06
C LEU A 101 -19.54 -12.22 2.05
N ASN A 102 -18.68 -11.22 2.22
CA ASN A 102 -19.08 -9.83 2.26
C ASN A 102 -19.73 -9.39 0.94
N PRO A 103 -21.01 -8.99 0.96
CA PRO A 103 -21.76 -8.67 -0.25
C PRO A 103 -21.36 -7.34 -0.89
N LEU A 104 -20.57 -6.50 -0.22
CA LEU A 104 -20.03 -5.28 -0.81
C LEU A 104 -18.88 -5.54 -1.80
N ILE A 105 -18.20 -6.70 -1.72
CA ILE A 105 -17.10 -7.04 -2.61
C ILE A 105 -17.58 -7.17 -4.07
N PRO A 106 -18.65 -7.92 -4.39
CA PRO A 106 -19.20 -7.92 -5.74
C PRO A 106 -19.70 -6.55 -6.20
N LEU A 107 -20.36 -5.76 -5.34
CA LEU A 107 -20.79 -4.40 -5.71
C LEU A 107 -19.59 -3.51 -6.07
N ALA A 108 -18.48 -3.65 -5.34
CA ALA A 108 -17.23 -2.99 -5.64
C ALA A 108 -16.71 -3.41 -7.02
N ILE A 109 -16.69 -4.71 -7.33
CA ILE A 109 -16.31 -5.25 -8.64
C ILE A 109 -17.17 -4.63 -9.74
N TRP A 110 -18.50 -4.66 -9.62
CA TRP A 110 -19.42 -4.11 -10.63
C TRP A 110 -19.14 -2.63 -10.93
N ASN A 111 -18.84 -1.84 -9.90
CA ASN A 111 -18.41 -0.46 -10.10
C ASN A 111 -17.06 -0.35 -10.81
N GLY A 112 -16.07 -1.13 -10.39
CA GLY A 112 -14.73 -1.10 -10.99
C GLY A 112 -14.70 -1.48 -12.47
N GLU A 113 -15.58 -2.39 -12.88
CA GLU A 113 -15.68 -2.83 -14.27
C GLU A 113 -16.32 -1.77 -15.18
N GLN A 114 -17.39 -1.12 -14.71
CA GLN A 114 -18.25 -0.35 -15.61
C GLN A 114 -19.14 0.70 -14.94
N ASN A 115 -18.83 1.11 -13.70
CA ASN A 115 -19.63 2.09 -12.95
C ASN A 115 -21.14 1.77 -12.95
N PHE A 116 -21.50 0.49 -12.78
CA PHE A 116 -22.88 0.00 -12.77
C PHE A 116 -23.71 0.24 -14.05
N LYS A 117 -23.07 0.45 -15.22
CA LYS A 117 -23.78 0.80 -16.46
C LYS A 117 -24.63 -0.33 -17.08
N ASN A 118 -24.25 -1.60 -16.89
CA ASN A 118 -24.92 -2.74 -17.50
C ASN A 118 -25.06 -3.93 -16.52
N PRO A 119 -26.25 -4.17 -15.95
CA PRO A 119 -26.53 -5.31 -15.08
C PRO A 119 -26.32 -6.67 -15.74
N GLU A 120 -26.54 -6.79 -17.05
CA GLU A 120 -26.36 -8.05 -17.79
C GLU A 120 -24.90 -8.45 -17.93
N LYS A 121 -23.97 -7.56 -17.59
CA LYS A 121 -22.52 -7.78 -17.64
C LYS A 121 -21.83 -7.30 -16.37
N ALA A 122 -22.54 -7.39 -15.23
CA ALA A 122 -22.18 -6.75 -13.97
C ALA A 122 -20.74 -7.01 -13.52
N PHE A 123 -20.29 -8.27 -13.53
CA PHE A 123 -18.99 -8.67 -12.96
C PHE A 123 -17.96 -9.09 -14.02
N GLY A 124 -18.09 -8.55 -15.23
CA GLY A 124 -17.17 -8.81 -16.34
C GLY A 124 -17.70 -9.80 -17.37
N TYR A 125 -17.01 -9.83 -18.52
CA TYR A 125 -17.24 -10.75 -19.63
C TYR A 125 -16.71 -12.14 -19.28
N GLY A 126 -17.33 -13.19 -19.82
CA GLY A 126 -17.09 -14.56 -19.41
C GLY A 126 -15.63 -15.01 -19.50
N TYR A 127 -15.30 -15.96 -18.62
CA TYR A 127 -14.05 -16.73 -18.61
C TYR A 127 -13.62 -17.10 -20.05
N ARG A 128 -12.45 -16.60 -20.49
CA ARG A 128 -11.85 -16.92 -21.80
C ARG A 128 -11.12 -18.25 -21.70
N ASP A 129 -11.78 -19.34 -22.06
CA ASP A 129 -11.12 -20.66 -22.15
C ASP A 129 -10.74 -21.07 -23.58
N SER A 130 -10.80 -20.18 -24.58
CA SER A 130 -10.48 -20.53 -25.99
C SER A 130 -10.64 -19.41 -27.03
N GLY A 131 -10.58 -18.13 -26.65
CA GLY A 131 -10.60 -17.04 -27.64
C GLY A 131 -11.95 -16.75 -28.32
N THR A 132 -13.06 -17.36 -27.87
CA THR A 132 -14.43 -16.91 -28.21
C THR A 132 -15.11 -16.33 -26.97
N ASP A 133 -15.62 -15.10 -27.09
CA ASP A 133 -16.36 -14.40 -26.04
C ASP A 133 -17.73 -15.07 -25.86
N LYS A 134 -17.79 -16.05 -24.96
CA LYS A 134 -19.06 -16.57 -24.48
C LYS A 134 -19.39 -15.79 -23.20
N GLY A 135 -19.97 -14.61 -23.38
CA GLY A 135 -20.51 -13.81 -22.28
C GLY A 135 -21.28 -14.70 -21.32
N VAL A 136 -21.10 -14.49 -20.01
CA VAL A 136 -21.77 -15.32 -19.02
C VAL A 136 -23.28 -15.13 -19.17
N SER A 137 -23.92 -16.21 -19.59
CA SER A 137 -25.35 -16.32 -19.85
C SER A 137 -26.11 -16.22 -18.53
N ASN A 138 -26.97 -15.21 -18.41
CA ASN A 138 -27.85 -14.93 -17.26
C ASN A 138 -27.16 -14.45 -15.96
N TRP A 139 -27.95 -13.77 -15.14
CA TRP A 139 -27.53 -13.08 -13.93
C TRP A 139 -27.03 -14.02 -12.81
N ASP A 140 -27.65 -15.20 -12.67
CA ASP A 140 -27.26 -16.19 -11.66
C ASP A 140 -25.86 -16.76 -11.90
N ALA A 141 -25.52 -17.01 -13.16
CA ALA A 141 -24.18 -17.47 -13.52
C ALA A 141 -23.11 -16.38 -13.23
N GLN A 142 -23.44 -15.10 -13.43
CA GLN A 142 -22.58 -13.99 -13.04
C GLN A 142 -22.38 -13.92 -11.52
N LEU A 143 -23.45 -14.06 -10.75
CA LEU A 143 -23.37 -14.12 -9.28
C LEU A 143 -22.53 -15.31 -8.81
N ASN A 144 -22.70 -16.49 -9.42
CA ASN A 144 -21.89 -17.67 -9.09
C ASN A 144 -20.41 -17.44 -9.36
N GLY A 145 -20.08 -16.82 -10.50
CA GLY A 145 -18.71 -16.50 -10.88
C GLY A 145 -18.04 -15.55 -9.90
N VAL A 146 -18.67 -14.41 -9.60
CA VAL A 146 -18.07 -13.39 -8.73
C VAL A 146 -17.88 -13.88 -7.29
N TYR A 147 -18.83 -14.65 -6.76
CA TYR A 147 -18.70 -15.21 -5.41
C TYR A 147 -17.71 -16.36 -5.34
N ARG A 148 -17.62 -17.20 -6.39
CA ARG A 148 -16.55 -18.21 -6.50
C ARG A 148 -15.18 -17.54 -6.50
N SER A 149 -14.98 -16.51 -7.31
CA SER A 149 -13.74 -15.73 -7.36
C SER A 149 -13.40 -15.11 -6.00
N THR A 150 -14.38 -14.52 -5.33
CA THR A 150 -14.21 -13.93 -3.99
C THR A 150 -13.78 -15.00 -2.97
N ARG A 151 -14.41 -16.17 -2.99
CA ARG A 151 -14.03 -17.32 -2.13
C ARG A 151 -12.62 -17.80 -2.40
N LEU A 152 -12.28 -18.05 -3.66
CA LEU A 152 -10.94 -18.53 -4.04
C LEU A 152 -9.86 -17.51 -3.62
N ALA A 153 -10.15 -16.22 -3.76
CA ALA A 153 -9.27 -15.17 -3.27
C ALA A 153 -9.09 -15.24 -1.75
N THR A 154 -10.14 -15.45 -0.95
CA THR A 154 -9.99 -15.61 0.52
C THR A 154 -9.20 -16.86 0.91
N GLN A 155 -9.33 -17.93 0.14
CA GLN A 155 -8.67 -19.21 0.39
C GLN A 155 -7.25 -19.27 -0.19
N SER A 156 -6.82 -18.24 -0.93
CA SER A 156 -5.55 -18.23 -1.67
C SER A 156 -5.40 -19.44 -2.60
N GLN A 157 -6.48 -19.80 -3.30
CA GLN A 157 -6.53 -20.95 -4.21
C GLN A 157 -6.54 -20.50 -5.67
N ASP A 158 -5.84 -21.27 -6.52
CA ASP A 158 -5.70 -21.05 -7.95
C ASP A 158 -6.99 -20.53 -8.63
N PRO A 159 -6.88 -19.49 -9.49
CA PRO A 159 -5.67 -18.75 -9.85
C PRO A 159 -5.23 -17.73 -8.79
N TYR A 160 -5.99 -17.53 -7.70
CA TYR A 160 -5.81 -16.46 -6.72
C TYR A 160 -4.75 -16.75 -5.65
N ASP A 161 -3.73 -17.54 -5.98
CA ASP A 161 -2.52 -17.70 -5.19
C ASP A 161 -1.52 -16.55 -5.44
N SER A 162 -1.75 -15.79 -6.52
CA SER A 162 -0.83 -14.78 -7.05
C SER A 162 -1.40 -13.35 -6.90
N PRO A 163 -0.61 -12.36 -6.44
CA PRO A 163 0.74 -12.49 -5.91
C PRO A 163 0.74 -13.20 -4.55
N SER A 164 1.67 -14.14 -4.37
CA SER A 164 1.76 -14.93 -3.14
C SER A 164 2.10 -14.06 -1.92
N GLY A 165 1.59 -14.45 -0.75
CA GLY A 165 1.83 -13.73 0.51
C GLY A 165 1.12 -12.37 0.64
N THR A 166 0.24 -12.00 -0.29
CA THR A 166 -0.57 -10.77 -0.21
C THR A 166 -1.95 -11.03 0.39
N ASN A 167 -2.74 -10.00 0.72
CA ASN A 167 -4.10 -10.17 1.26
C ASN A 167 -5.15 -10.50 0.16
N SER A 168 -6.33 -10.95 0.55
CA SER A 168 -7.43 -11.36 -0.35
C SER A 168 -7.86 -10.24 -1.29
N PHE A 169 -7.84 -9.00 -0.82
CA PHE A 169 -8.13 -7.80 -1.64
C PHE A 169 -7.14 -7.65 -2.80
N THR A 170 -5.85 -7.82 -2.49
CA THR A 170 -4.77 -7.77 -3.48
C THR A 170 -4.93 -8.86 -4.52
N ARG A 171 -5.08 -10.11 -4.09
CA ARG A 171 -5.21 -11.26 -5.00
C ARG A 171 -6.45 -11.11 -5.87
N LEU A 172 -7.62 -10.86 -5.25
CA LEU A 172 -8.87 -10.72 -6.00
C LEU A 172 -8.76 -9.67 -7.09
N PHE A 173 -8.34 -8.46 -6.73
CA PHE A 173 -8.33 -7.37 -7.71
C PHE A 173 -7.15 -7.42 -8.68
N TYR A 174 -6.03 -8.04 -8.31
CA TYR A 174 -4.96 -8.40 -9.25
C TYR A 174 -5.49 -9.27 -10.38
N HIS A 175 -6.22 -10.34 -10.06
CA HIS A 175 -6.77 -11.24 -11.07
C HIS A 175 -7.81 -10.58 -11.97
N TYR A 176 -8.71 -9.77 -11.40
CA TYR A 176 -9.65 -8.98 -12.19
C TYR A 176 -8.91 -8.01 -13.12
N THR A 177 -7.85 -7.33 -12.65
CA THR A 177 -7.06 -6.43 -13.51
C THR A 177 -6.29 -7.16 -14.60
N THR A 178 -5.71 -8.33 -14.31
CA THR A 178 -4.94 -9.13 -15.28
C THR A 178 -5.84 -9.73 -16.35
N ALA A 179 -7.02 -10.23 -15.97
CA ALA A 179 -8.03 -10.72 -16.92
C ALA A 179 -8.46 -9.61 -17.89
N MET A 180 -8.60 -8.37 -17.40
CA MET A 180 -8.92 -7.22 -18.24
C MET A 180 -7.78 -6.81 -19.17
N LYS A 181 -6.52 -6.88 -18.73
CA LYS A 181 -5.34 -6.58 -19.56
C LYS A 181 -5.32 -7.41 -20.85
N VAL A 182 -5.54 -8.72 -20.74
CA VAL A 182 -5.61 -9.65 -21.90
C VAL A 182 -6.78 -9.33 -22.85
N ILE A 183 -7.87 -8.75 -22.35
CA ILE A 183 -9.02 -8.33 -23.16
C ILE A 183 -8.71 -7.01 -23.88
N TYR A 184 -8.05 -6.07 -23.20
CA TYR A 184 -7.74 -4.75 -23.75
C TYR A 184 -6.57 -4.75 -24.75
N GLU A 185 -5.54 -5.56 -24.55
CA GLU A 185 -4.44 -5.73 -25.51
C GLU A 185 -4.98 -6.28 -26.85
N ASN A 186 -5.95 -7.19 -26.81
CA ASN A 186 -6.64 -7.70 -28.01
C ASN A 186 -7.58 -6.67 -28.67
N SER A 187 -7.84 -5.52 -28.04
CA SER A 187 -8.66 -4.41 -28.56
C SER A 187 -7.83 -3.23 -29.12
N GLY A 188 -6.49 -3.35 -29.16
CA GLY A 188 -5.60 -2.27 -29.62
C GLY A 188 -5.36 -1.17 -28.59
N ASN A 189 -5.57 -1.45 -27.30
CA ASN A 189 -5.46 -0.48 -26.22
C ASN A 189 -4.25 -0.75 -25.29
N SER A 190 -3.43 0.27 -25.03
CA SER A 190 -2.25 0.21 -24.16
C SER A 190 -2.61 0.38 -22.68
N TRP A 191 -1.95 -0.41 -21.82
CA TRP A 191 -2.06 -0.39 -20.36
C TRP A 191 -0.81 0.24 -19.73
N ASP A 192 -0.99 1.06 -18.69
CA ASP A 192 0.07 1.65 -17.86
C ASP A 192 -0.02 1.06 -16.44
N GLU A 193 1.12 0.87 -15.78
CA GLU A 193 1.32 0.32 -14.43
C GLU A 193 0.51 1.06 -13.34
N GLU A 194 -0.07 2.22 -13.64
CA GLU A 194 -1.06 2.91 -12.78
C GLU A 194 -2.46 2.26 -12.74
N ALA A 195 -2.74 1.26 -13.58
CA ALA A 195 -4.09 0.74 -13.83
C ALA A 195 -5.09 1.83 -14.26
N THR A 196 -4.62 2.87 -14.95
CA THR A 196 -5.46 3.90 -15.54
C THR A 196 -5.92 3.42 -16.92
N TYR A 197 -7.24 3.30 -17.15
CA TYR A 197 -7.76 3.03 -18.51
C TYR A 197 -7.44 4.21 -19.43
N LYS A 198 -7.50 4.02 -20.76
CA LYS A 198 -7.36 5.13 -21.74
C LYS A 198 -8.36 6.27 -21.52
N ASP A 199 -9.50 6.00 -20.88
CA ASP A 199 -10.50 7.01 -20.51
C ASP A 199 -10.16 7.77 -19.20
N GLY A 200 -9.00 7.49 -18.60
CA GLY A 200 -8.52 8.10 -17.35
C GLY A 200 -9.08 7.47 -16.08
N SER A 201 -9.95 6.45 -16.16
CA SER A 201 -10.54 5.84 -14.97
C SER A 201 -9.58 4.90 -14.25
N LYS A 202 -9.73 4.82 -12.91
CA LYS A 202 -8.86 4.07 -12.00
C LYS A 202 -9.66 2.95 -11.31
N PRO A 203 -9.74 1.73 -11.87
CA PRO A 203 -10.67 0.68 -11.44
C PRO A 203 -10.50 0.30 -9.98
N LEU A 204 -9.27 0.16 -9.49
CA LEU A 204 -9.02 -0.19 -8.10
C LEU A 204 -9.52 0.89 -7.12
N LYS A 205 -9.32 2.17 -7.48
CA LYS A 205 -9.89 3.32 -6.75
C LYS A 205 -11.42 3.29 -6.78
N ASN A 206 -12.01 2.92 -7.92
CA ASN A 206 -13.46 2.81 -8.10
C ASN A 206 -14.05 1.67 -7.25
N ARG A 207 -13.42 0.48 -7.22
CA ARG A 207 -13.86 -0.65 -6.39
C ARG A 207 -13.90 -0.24 -4.91
N LEU A 208 -12.83 0.38 -4.43
CA LEU A 208 -12.76 0.81 -3.03
C LEU A 208 -13.72 1.95 -2.68
N ALA A 209 -14.07 2.80 -3.66
CA ALA A 209 -14.99 3.92 -3.47
C ALA A 209 -16.43 3.49 -3.14
N VAL A 210 -16.84 2.27 -3.54
CA VAL A 210 -18.15 1.68 -3.19
C VAL A 210 -18.16 1.24 -1.73
N ILE A 211 -17.15 0.46 -1.33
CA ILE A 211 -17.06 -0.07 0.04
C ILE A 211 -16.95 1.09 1.03
N ARG A 212 -16.12 2.10 0.73
CA ARG A 212 -16.04 3.33 1.55
C ARG A 212 -17.36 4.08 1.67
N LEU A 213 -18.18 4.10 0.60
CA LEU A 213 -19.45 4.81 0.62
C LEU A 213 -20.48 4.07 1.48
N LEU A 214 -20.50 2.75 1.42
CA LEU A 214 -21.55 1.91 1.99
C LEU A 214 -21.22 1.38 3.39
N ALA A 215 -19.94 1.07 3.63
CA ALA A 215 -19.43 0.64 4.93
C ALA A 215 -18.00 1.17 5.15
N PRO A 216 -17.85 2.47 5.49
CA PRO A 216 -16.54 3.11 5.69
C PRO A 216 -15.63 2.35 6.65
N SER A 217 -16.20 1.73 7.70
CA SER A 217 -15.46 0.97 8.71
C SER A 217 -14.77 -0.29 8.19
N GLN A 218 -15.21 -0.84 7.06
CA GLN A 218 -14.59 -2.01 6.44
C GLN A 218 -13.38 -1.65 5.57
N VAL A 219 -13.14 -0.36 5.36
CA VAL A 219 -11.98 0.12 4.62
C VAL A 219 -10.94 0.59 5.62
N THR A 220 -9.92 -0.25 5.79
CA THR A 220 -8.73 0.13 6.51
C THR A 220 -7.91 1.02 5.62
N CYS A 221 -7.98 2.31 5.91
CA CYS A 221 -7.00 3.24 5.42
C CYS A 221 -5.78 3.18 6.32
N GLN A 222 -4.67 2.68 5.80
CA GLN A 222 -3.38 2.99 6.38
C GLN A 222 -3.08 4.46 6.08
N SER A 223 -3.73 5.36 6.80
CA SER A 223 -3.24 6.72 6.98
C SER A 223 -2.25 6.67 8.13
N VAL A 224 -1.07 7.26 7.97
CA VAL A 224 -0.37 7.65 9.18
C VAL A 224 -1.05 8.89 9.72
N LEU A 225 -1.87 8.72 10.75
CA LEU A 225 -2.42 9.83 11.51
C LEU A 225 -1.29 10.43 12.35
N VAL A 226 -0.83 11.62 11.96
CA VAL A 226 -0.55 12.69 12.91
C VAL A 226 -1.40 13.88 12.49
N SER A 227 -2.15 14.41 13.44
CA SER A 227 -3.01 15.58 13.32
C SER A 227 -2.27 16.74 12.67
N GLY A 228 -2.82 17.29 11.57
CA GLY A 228 -2.50 18.65 11.11
C GLY A 228 -1.40 18.83 10.06
N VAL A 229 -0.98 17.80 9.32
CA VAL A 229 0.05 17.96 8.26
C VAL A 229 -0.34 17.23 6.97
N SER A 230 -0.33 17.97 5.86
CA SER A 230 -0.43 17.46 4.48
C SER A 230 0.84 16.72 4.05
N SER A 231 0.82 15.39 4.00
CA SER A 231 1.78 14.64 3.16
C SER A 231 1.30 14.66 1.71
N GLY A 232 2.09 15.25 0.80
CA GLY A 232 1.83 15.14 -0.64
C GLY A 232 2.16 13.74 -1.17
N GLN A 233 1.69 13.40 -2.37
CA GLN A 233 2.13 12.20 -3.10
C GLN A 233 3.60 12.40 -3.51
N GLY A 234 4.52 11.65 -2.92
CA GLY A 234 5.93 11.66 -3.29
C GLY A 234 6.30 10.57 -4.29
N ASN A 235 7.56 10.54 -4.72
CA ASN A 235 8.07 9.59 -5.72
C ASN A 235 8.57 8.27 -5.10
N ASP A 236 8.47 7.18 -5.86
CA ASP A 236 8.95 5.83 -5.48
C ASP A 236 8.47 5.35 -4.10
N GLY A 237 7.32 5.87 -3.68
CA GLY A 237 6.71 5.61 -2.39
C GLY A 237 7.41 6.16 -1.17
N VAL A 238 8.39 7.03 -1.39
CA VAL A 238 8.86 7.95 -0.37
C VAL A 238 7.81 9.06 -0.23
N PRO A 239 7.22 9.27 0.95
CA PRO A 239 6.24 10.34 1.13
C PRO A 239 6.88 11.71 0.95
N LEU A 240 6.08 12.69 0.55
CA LEU A 240 6.52 14.07 0.37
C LEU A 240 6.04 14.94 1.54
N PHE A 241 6.99 15.53 2.26
CA PHE A 241 6.73 16.59 3.23
C PHE A 241 7.29 17.93 2.74
N LYS A 242 6.49 19.00 2.83
CA LYS A 242 6.96 20.34 2.49
C LYS A 242 7.34 21.11 3.74
N GLN A 243 8.59 21.55 3.84
CA GLN A 243 9.06 22.33 4.99
C GLN A 243 8.27 23.64 5.12
N GLY A 244 7.77 24.19 4.00
CA GLY A 244 6.95 25.40 3.97
C GLY A 244 5.63 25.31 4.73
N ASP A 245 5.12 24.09 4.94
CA ASP A 245 3.88 23.84 5.71
C ASP A 245 4.06 24.17 7.20
N TYR A 246 5.31 24.29 7.67
CA TYR A 246 5.69 24.48 9.06
C TYR A 246 6.24 25.89 9.35
N LYS A 247 5.73 26.90 8.64
CA LYS A 247 6.18 28.30 8.78
C LYS A 247 6.04 28.88 10.19
N ASN A 248 5.08 28.37 10.97
CA ASN A 248 4.78 28.81 12.33
C ASN A 248 5.31 27.85 13.42
N ILE A 249 6.12 26.85 13.03
CA ILE A 249 6.69 25.88 13.95
C ILE A 249 8.20 26.09 14.00
N ASP A 250 8.72 26.32 15.20
CA ASP A 250 10.15 26.52 15.41
C ASP A 250 10.93 25.23 15.19
N TYR A 251 12.02 25.34 14.42
CA TYR A 251 13.11 24.37 14.47
C TYR A 251 14.03 24.70 15.65
N ALA A 252 14.41 25.98 15.76
CA ALA A 252 15.14 26.53 16.89
C ALA A 252 14.47 27.85 17.31
N PRO A 253 14.69 28.36 18.54
CA PRO A 253 14.12 29.63 18.97
C PRO A 253 14.37 30.75 17.94
N GLY A 254 13.30 31.33 17.41
CA GLY A 254 13.37 32.39 16.41
C GLY A 254 13.69 31.94 14.98
N ASN A 255 13.69 30.63 14.69
CA ASN A 255 13.94 30.09 13.35
C ASN A 255 13.01 28.90 13.05
N SER A 256 12.10 29.08 12.08
CA SER A 256 11.10 28.08 11.75
C SER A 256 11.65 26.92 10.91
N ILE A 257 10.94 25.79 10.95
CA ILE A 257 11.20 24.64 10.07
C ILE A 257 11.10 25.05 8.60
N ALA A 258 10.18 25.95 8.24
CA ALA A 258 10.11 26.45 6.87
C ALA A 258 11.38 27.19 6.43
N ALA A 259 12.03 27.90 7.34
CA ALA A 259 13.23 28.68 7.03
C ALA A 259 14.50 27.82 6.95
N SER A 260 14.63 26.77 7.76
CA SER A 260 15.91 26.04 7.91
C SER A 260 15.83 24.53 8.08
N GLY A 261 14.63 23.95 7.97
CA GLY A 261 14.34 22.53 8.21
C GLY A 261 14.41 21.63 6.98
N CYS A 262 15.15 21.98 5.92
CA CYS A 262 15.20 21.15 4.70
C CYS A 262 15.71 19.73 5.00
N CYS A 263 16.82 19.58 5.71
CA CYS A 263 17.41 18.27 6.01
C CYS A 263 16.58 17.45 6.99
N THR A 264 15.94 18.09 7.98
CA THR A 264 15.05 17.41 8.94
C THR A 264 13.76 16.94 8.26
N THR A 265 13.22 17.74 7.35
CA THR A 265 12.07 17.37 6.52
C THR A 265 12.42 16.22 5.56
N ALA A 266 13.56 16.29 4.87
CA ALA A 266 14.07 15.22 4.00
C ALA A 266 14.31 13.91 4.78
N ALA A 267 14.95 13.99 5.95
CA ALA A 267 15.17 12.82 6.80
C ALA A 267 13.85 12.21 7.31
N ALA A 268 12.85 13.03 7.63
CA ALA A 268 11.52 12.55 7.99
C ALA A 268 10.88 11.74 6.85
N MET A 269 11.02 12.17 5.59
CA MET A 269 10.51 11.40 4.43
C MET A 269 11.16 10.01 4.34
N ILE A 270 12.48 9.93 4.47
CA ILE A 270 13.23 8.65 4.43
C ILE A 270 12.82 7.74 5.60
N LEU A 271 12.74 8.29 6.81
CA LEU A 271 12.31 7.53 7.98
C LEU A 271 10.88 6.98 7.83
N ARG A 272 9.97 7.76 7.25
CA ARG A 272 8.61 7.32 6.94
C ARG A 272 8.58 6.20 5.91
N PHE A 273 9.43 6.27 4.89
CA PHE A 273 9.59 5.20 3.90
C PHE A 273 9.95 3.87 4.59
N TYR A 274 10.80 3.91 5.62
CA TYR A 274 11.14 2.74 6.46
C TYR A 274 10.13 2.45 7.59
N GLY A 275 8.91 3.00 7.51
CA GLY A 275 7.81 2.71 8.43
C GLY A 275 7.94 3.35 9.82
N LYS A 276 8.79 4.38 9.99
CA LYS A 276 8.92 5.11 11.26
C LYS A 276 7.80 6.16 11.37
N LEU A 277 6.66 5.73 11.91
CA LEU A 277 5.41 6.49 11.88
C LEU A 277 5.38 7.73 12.78
N ASP A 278 6.35 7.85 13.69
CA ASP A 278 6.55 9.00 14.57
C ASP A 278 7.54 10.03 13.99
N ALA A 279 8.14 9.74 12.82
CA ALA A 279 9.11 10.62 12.17
C ALA A 279 8.43 11.64 11.25
N ASP A 280 8.11 12.82 11.75
CA ASP A 280 7.62 13.96 10.95
C ASP A 280 8.59 15.16 11.05
N PRO A 281 8.46 16.17 10.18
CA PRO A 281 9.36 17.33 10.21
C PRO A 281 9.41 18.04 11.57
N ILE A 282 8.33 18.05 12.35
CA ILE A 282 8.32 18.65 13.70
C ILE A 282 9.15 17.79 14.66
N SER A 283 8.88 16.48 14.71
CA SER A 283 9.55 15.56 15.61
C SER A 283 11.04 15.41 15.30
N ILE A 284 11.41 15.38 14.03
CA ILE A 284 12.81 15.31 13.58
C ILE A 284 13.54 16.64 13.82
N SER A 285 12.89 17.79 13.59
CA SER A 285 13.49 19.10 13.88
C SER A 285 13.73 19.28 15.37
N LYS A 286 12.76 18.93 16.22
CA LYS A 286 12.91 18.94 17.68
C LYS A 286 14.05 18.03 18.13
N PHE A 287 14.10 16.80 17.61
CA PHE A 287 15.19 15.86 17.93
C PHE A 287 16.56 16.39 17.48
N SER A 288 16.65 16.94 16.28
CA SER A 288 17.87 17.55 15.74
C SER A 288 18.39 18.68 16.62
N TYR A 289 17.50 19.60 17.03
CA TYR A 289 17.83 20.71 17.91
C TYR A 289 18.33 20.22 19.28
N GLN A 290 17.57 19.32 19.92
CA GLN A 290 17.89 18.77 21.24
C GLN A 290 19.21 17.99 21.28
N ASN A 291 19.64 17.41 20.15
CA ASN A 291 20.88 16.64 20.05
C ASN A 291 22.02 17.42 19.38
N GLY A 292 21.85 18.74 19.23
CA GLY A 292 22.88 19.66 18.75
C GLY A 292 23.28 19.46 17.29
N ALA A 293 22.37 18.98 16.44
CA ALA A 293 22.55 18.91 14.99
C ALA A 293 22.03 20.18 14.28
N TYR A 294 21.34 21.09 14.99
CA TYR A 294 21.04 22.42 14.47
C TYR A 294 22.29 23.33 14.53
N VAL A 295 22.50 24.11 13.47
CA VAL A 295 23.57 25.11 13.36
C VAL A 295 22.93 26.46 13.03
N ALA A 296 23.10 27.43 13.94
CA ALA A 296 22.55 28.77 13.79
C ALA A 296 22.98 29.40 12.46
N GLY A 297 22.01 29.93 11.71
CA GLY A 297 22.22 30.55 10.40
C GLY A 297 22.55 29.60 9.24
N LYS A 298 22.74 28.29 9.51
CA LYS A 298 23.04 27.27 8.47
C LYS A 298 21.99 26.17 8.35
N GLY A 299 21.15 25.98 9.37
CA GLY A 299 20.13 24.94 9.40
C GLY A 299 20.63 23.68 10.08
N THR A 300 20.81 22.59 9.33
CA THR A 300 21.14 21.28 9.93
C THR A 300 22.52 20.78 9.53
N ASP A 301 23.32 20.38 10.50
CA ASP A 301 24.48 19.52 10.28
C ASP A 301 24.00 18.10 9.95
N HIS A 302 23.87 17.82 8.65
CA HIS A 302 23.41 16.53 8.15
C HIS A 302 24.37 15.38 8.49
N ALA A 303 25.68 15.65 8.60
CA ALA A 303 26.68 14.65 8.97
C ALA A 303 26.52 14.20 10.43
N LYS A 304 26.05 15.10 11.30
CA LYS A 304 25.68 14.77 12.68
C LYS A 304 24.27 14.19 12.80
N LEU A 305 23.31 14.70 12.03
CA LEU A 305 21.91 14.26 12.08
C LEU A 305 21.75 12.78 11.72
N VAL A 306 22.34 12.33 10.60
CA VAL A 306 22.10 10.98 10.07
C VAL A 306 22.49 9.88 11.07
N PRO A 307 23.70 9.88 11.67
CA PRO A 307 24.06 8.90 12.70
C PRO A 307 23.14 8.94 13.94
N LEU A 308 22.68 10.14 14.36
CA LEU A 308 21.77 10.27 15.49
C LEU A 308 20.40 9.64 15.19
N LEU A 309 19.89 9.81 13.98
CA LEU A 309 18.63 9.21 13.54
C LEU A 309 18.75 7.69 13.36
N ALA A 310 19.88 7.23 12.80
CA ALA A 310 20.18 5.80 12.68
C ALA A 310 20.14 5.11 14.06
N LYS A 311 20.80 5.72 15.05
CA LYS A 311 20.77 5.26 16.44
C LYS A 311 19.36 5.30 17.03
N LYS A 312 18.64 6.42 16.88
CA LYS A 312 17.27 6.58 17.44
C LYS A 312 16.30 5.54 16.90
N TYR A 313 16.35 5.26 15.60
CA TYR A 313 15.35 4.42 14.92
C TYR A 313 15.82 2.98 14.67
N SER A 314 16.99 2.61 15.20
CA SER A 314 17.63 1.30 14.99
C SER A 314 17.72 0.97 13.50
N LEU A 315 18.33 1.87 12.75
CA LEU A 315 18.61 1.76 11.32
C LEU A 315 20.12 1.75 11.08
N ASN A 316 20.52 1.20 9.95
CA ASN A 316 21.86 1.32 9.39
C ASN A 316 22.02 2.69 8.71
N TYR A 317 23.25 3.17 8.64
CA TYR A 317 23.58 4.34 7.83
C TYR A 317 24.93 4.18 7.14
N GLU A 318 25.08 4.83 6.00
CA GLU A 318 26.34 4.92 5.28
C GLU A 318 26.59 6.37 4.85
N VAL A 319 27.84 6.81 5.00
CA VAL A 319 28.31 8.06 4.42
C VAL A 319 28.89 7.74 3.06
N LEU A 320 28.14 8.03 2.00
CA LEU A 320 28.52 7.73 0.62
C LEU A 320 29.41 8.83 0.02
N GLY A 321 29.33 10.06 0.55
CA GLY A 321 30.12 11.19 0.06
C GLY A 321 29.80 11.48 -1.41
N ASN A 322 30.79 11.31 -2.30
CA ASN A 322 30.65 11.47 -3.74
C ASN A 322 30.74 10.13 -4.51
N ASP A 323 30.60 8.99 -3.83
CA ASP A 323 30.57 7.67 -4.47
C ASP A 323 29.21 7.40 -5.13
N TRP A 324 29.07 7.94 -6.34
CA TRP A 324 27.85 7.78 -7.13
C TRP A 324 27.63 6.36 -7.62
N SER A 325 28.66 5.51 -7.69
CA SER A 325 28.46 4.11 -8.06
C SER A 325 27.64 3.41 -6.96
N ARG A 326 28.05 3.56 -5.70
CA ARG A 326 27.30 3.02 -4.56
C ARG A 326 25.94 3.68 -4.40
N ALA A 327 25.86 5.00 -4.59
CA ALA A 327 24.59 5.71 -4.54
C ALA A 327 23.57 5.15 -5.54
N LEU A 328 24.00 4.93 -6.79
CA LEU A 328 23.13 4.33 -7.80
C LEU A 328 22.74 2.89 -7.44
N THR A 329 23.63 2.09 -6.84
CA THR A 329 23.29 0.75 -6.32
C THR A 329 22.18 0.81 -5.26
N HIS A 330 22.24 1.76 -4.32
CA HIS A 330 21.16 1.96 -3.35
C HIS A 330 19.85 2.31 -4.07
N LEU A 331 19.87 3.27 -4.99
CA LEU A 331 18.68 3.74 -5.69
C LEU A 331 18.03 2.64 -6.55
N THR A 332 18.82 1.78 -7.20
CA THR A 332 18.30 0.62 -7.94
C THR A 332 17.67 -0.44 -7.05
N ASN A 333 18.07 -0.50 -5.77
CA ASN A 333 17.49 -1.38 -4.75
C ASN A 333 16.35 -0.70 -3.97
N ASN A 334 15.80 0.40 -4.49
CA ASN A 334 14.72 1.16 -3.85
C ASN A 334 15.09 1.67 -2.45
N HIS A 335 16.35 2.07 -2.27
CA HIS A 335 16.84 2.70 -1.05
C HIS A 335 17.00 4.20 -1.27
N PRO A 336 16.10 5.05 -0.72
CA PRO A 336 16.20 6.48 -0.90
C PRO A 336 17.41 7.05 -0.17
N LEU A 337 17.98 8.11 -0.74
CA LEU A 337 19.18 8.76 -0.23
C LEU A 337 18.89 10.18 0.21
N LEU A 338 19.47 10.59 1.33
CA LEU A 338 19.54 12.00 1.70
C LEU A 338 20.73 12.61 0.97
N ALA A 339 20.47 13.65 0.17
CA ALA A 339 21.50 14.37 -0.55
C ALA A 339 21.55 15.82 -0.10
N ALA A 340 22.75 16.31 0.20
CA ALA A 340 23.01 17.71 0.51
C ALA A 340 23.92 18.31 -0.56
N GLY A 341 23.51 19.43 -1.13
CA GLY A 341 24.21 20.07 -2.24
C GLY A 341 23.93 21.55 -2.33
N LYS A 342 24.60 22.22 -3.27
CA LYS A 342 24.48 23.67 -3.52
C LYS A 342 24.64 23.91 -5.02
N GLY A 343 23.71 24.66 -5.61
CA GLY A 343 23.69 24.88 -7.05
C GLY A 343 22.33 25.35 -7.56
N ALA A 344 22.04 25.01 -8.81
CA ALA A 344 20.73 25.22 -9.43
C ALA A 344 19.66 24.33 -8.76
N LEU A 345 18.39 24.53 -9.14
CA LEU A 345 17.31 23.63 -8.74
C LEU A 345 17.69 22.18 -9.08
N PRO A 346 17.50 21.21 -8.17
CA PRO A 346 16.66 21.27 -6.97
C PRO A 346 17.34 21.88 -5.74
N TYR A 347 18.65 22.17 -5.81
CA TYR A 347 19.39 22.83 -4.74
C TYR A 347 19.16 24.34 -4.73
N THR A 348 19.88 25.04 -3.84
CA THR A 348 19.91 26.50 -3.76
C THR A 348 21.35 26.99 -3.67
N SER A 349 21.56 28.30 -3.85
CA SER A 349 22.87 28.95 -3.65
C SER A 349 23.33 28.94 -2.18
N GLY A 350 22.41 28.78 -1.22
CA GLY A 350 22.73 28.65 0.21
C GLY A 350 23.05 27.22 0.65
N GLY A 351 22.77 26.24 -0.22
CA GLY A 351 22.76 24.83 0.13
C GLY A 351 21.35 24.34 0.45
N HIS A 352 21.07 23.07 0.14
CA HIS A 352 19.77 22.46 0.37
C HIS A 352 19.88 20.95 0.50
N CYS A 353 18.98 20.37 1.30
CA CYS A 353 18.85 18.93 1.43
C CYS A 353 17.62 18.45 0.67
N ILE A 354 17.78 17.36 -0.08
CA ILE A 354 16.72 16.71 -0.87
C ILE A 354 16.73 15.20 -0.60
N VAL A 355 15.67 14.51 -1.05
CA VAL A 355 15.66 13.05 -1.08
C VAL A 355 15.70 12.58 -2.53
N ILE A 356 16.70 11.77 -2.86
CA ILE A 356 16.76 11.06 -4.14
C ILE A 356 16.04 9.72 -3.93
N THR A 357 14.94 9.51 -4.66
CA THR A 357 14.02 8.40 -4.43
C THR A 357 14.27 7.23 -5.37
N GLY A 358 14.86 7.49 -6.54
CA GLY A 358 15.15 6.45 -7.53
C GLY A 358 15.99 6.96 -8.70
N TYR A 359 16.45 6.02 -9.53
CA TYR A 359 17.23 6.27 -10.74
C TYR A 359 16.60 5.53 -11.93
N ASN A 360 16.42 6.24 -13.04
CA ASN A 360 16.00 5.65 -14.30
C ASN A 360 17.21 5.40 -15.20
N ALA A 361 17.66 4.14 -15.28
CA ALA A 361 18.80 3.77 -16.12
C ALA A 361 18.59 3.97 -17.62
N LYS A 362 17.33 4.08 -18.09
CA LYS A 362 17.03 4.33 -19.51
C LYS A 362 17.18 5.81 -19.88
N THR A 363 16.76 6.71 -18.99
CA THR A 363 16.82 8.16 -19.24
C THR A 363 18.05 8.84 -18.64
N GLY A 364 18.71 8.19 -17.67
CA GLY A 364 19.83 8.77 -16.93
C GLY A 364 19.39 9.80 -15.87
N GLU A 365 18.11 9.80 -15.50
CA GLU A 365 17.51 10.78 -14.59
C GLU A 365 17.30 10.22 -13.19
N LEU A 366 17.45 11.10 -12.20
CA LEU A 366 17.15 10.85 -10.79
C LEU A 366 15.77 11.42 -10.45
N ARG A 367 14.95 10.66 -9.72
CA ARG A 367 13.68 11.14 -9.17
C ARG A 367 13.92 11.75 -7.79
N ILE A 368 13.32 12.92 -7.55
CA ILE A 368 13.63 13.74 -6.38
C ILE A 368 12.34 14.18 -5.67
N ASN A 369 12.30 13.95 -4.36
CA ASN A 369 11.39 14.63 -3.45
C ASN A 369 12.13 15.80 -2.79
N ASN A 370 11.67 17.01 -3.08
CA ASN A 370 12.27 18.23 -2.57
C ASN A 370 11.42 18.79 -1.41
N PRO A 371 11.99 18.98 -0.21
CA PRO A 371 11.24 19.53 0.92
C PRO A 371 10.79 20.99 0.71
N ALA A 372 11.35 21.69 -0.29
CA ALA A 372 10.93 23.01 -0.72
C ALA A 372 10.20 22.92 -2.09
N LYS A 373 10.76 23.54 -3.13
CA LYS A 373 10.24 23.55 -4.51
C LYS A 373 11.25 22.89 -5.44
N GLY A 374 10.78 22.37 -6.58
CA GLY A 374 11.62 21.68 -7.56
C GLY A 374 11.66 20.17 -7.32
N ASP A 375 10.48 19.55 -7.19
CA ASP A 375 10.35 18.11 -7.38
C ASP A 375 10.45 17.80 -8.88
N GLY A 376 10.94 16.62 -9.24
CA GLY A 376 10.97 16.19 -10.63
C GLY A 376 12.12 15.23 -10.95
N PRO A 377 12.16 14.74 -12.19
CA PRO A 377 13.34 14.09 -12.72
C PRO A 377 14.44 15.14 -12.97
N TYR A 378 15.67 14.83 -12.59
CA TYR A 378 16.84 15.64 -12.89
C TYR A 378 17.95 14.78 -13.51
N PRO A 379 18.71 15.28 -14.49
CA PRO A 379 19.84 14.55 -15.03
C PRO A 379 20.86 14.19 -13.94
N LEU A 380 21.33 12.93 -13.93
CA LEU A 380 22.37 12.48 -12.99
C LEU A 380 23.59 13.41 -13.01
N SER A 381 24.02 13.86 -14.19
CA SER A 381 25.19 14.73 -14.35
C SER A 381 25.06 16.04 -13.57
N GLN A 382 23.87 16.65 -13.59
CA GLN A 382 23.61 17.90 -12.89
C GLN A 382 23.64 17.69 -11.36
N ILE A 383 22.87 16.73 -10.86
CA ILE A 383 22.80 16.48 -9.42
C ILE A 383 24.18 16.05 -8.90
N LYS A 384 24.89 15.21 -9.65
CA LYS A 384 26.25 14.77 -9.31
C LYS A 384 27.23 15.92 -9.15
N SER A 385 27.18 16.94 -10.02
CA SER A 385 28.11 18.07 -9.92
C SER A 385 27.83 19.00 -8.75
N GLU A 386 26.59 19.02 -8.24
CA GLU A 386 26.14 19.97 -7.21
C GLU A 386 25.98 19.34 -5.82
N THR A 387 26.05 18.01 -5.72
CA THR A 387 25.93 17.27 -4.47
C THR A 387 27.28 17.20 -3.77
N HIS A 388 27.32 17.58 -2.50
CA HIS A 388 28.53 17.53 -1.67
C HIS A 388 28.52 16.38 -0.67
N ALA A 389 27.35 15.89 -0.29
CA ALA A 389 27.24 14.75 0.60
C ALA A 389 26.01 13.89 0.29
N LEU A 390 26.22 12.58 0.27
CA LEU A 390 25.19 11.56 0.13
C LEU A 390 25.19 10.63 1.34
N TYR A 391 23.99 10.30 1.80
CA TYR A 391 23.78 9.41 2.92
C TYR A 391 22.72 8.38 2.62
N PHE A 392 23.02 7.13 2.94
CA PHE A 392 22.02 6.09 3.11
C PHE A 392 21.61 6.04 4.59
N LEU A 393 20.32 5.87 4.86
CA LEU A 393 19.74 5.67 6.18
C LEU A 393 18.57 4.70 6.02
N GLY A 394 18.73 3.45 6.45
CA GLY A 394 17.77 2.39 6.14
C GLY A 394 18.01 1.08 6.87
N ARG A 395 17.31 0.01 6.47
CA ARG A 395 17.54 -1.35 6.99
C ARG A 395 18.47 -2.12 6.09
#